data_AF-A0A3A1XWQ6-F1
#
_entry.id   AF-A0A3A1XWQ6-F1
#
_cell.length_a   1.000
_cell.length_b   1.000
_cell.length_c   1.000
_cell.angle_alpha   90.00
_cell.angle_beta   90.00
_cell.angle_gamma   90.00
#
_symmetry.space_group_name_H-M   'P 1'
#
loop_
_entity.id
_entity.type
_entity.pdbx_description
1 polymer ?
#
loop_
_entity_poly.entity_id
_entity_poly.type
_entity_poly.pdbx_seq_one_letter_code
_entity_poly.pdbx_strand_id
1 'polypeptide(L)' 'DPYLRPLYDALSDMLGSAQLKRYLDENVVEVAPLAYMRGRTLNDAFVILDEA' A
#
# COMPACT_ATOMS: atom_id res chain seq x y z
N ASP A 1 -12.23 -1.77 -0.76
CA ASP A 1 -12.24 -3.24 -0.92
C ASP A 1 -12.18 -3.88 0.46
N PRO A 2 -13.09 -4.79 0.84
CA PRO A 2 -13.07 -5.47 2.14
C PRO A 2 -11.79 -6.27 2.40
N TYR A 3 -11.11 -6.80 1.37
CA TYR A 3 -9.88 -7.59 1.54
C TYR A 3 -8.67 -6.73 1.89
N LEU A 4 -8.64 -5.48 1.42
CA LEU A 4 -7.56 -4.54 1.71
C LEU A 4 -7.76 -3.81 3.05
N ARG A 5 -8.97 -3.89 3.62
CA ARG A 5 -9.33 -3.18 4.85
C ARG A 5 -8.37 -3.49 6.01
N PRO A 6 -8.02 -4.75 6.32
CA PRO A 6 -7.09 -5.06 7.41
C PRO A 6 -5.70 -4.47 7.20
N LEU A 7 -5.24 -4.39 5.95
CA LEU A 7 -3.96 -3.76 5.58
C LEU A 7 -4.00 -2.25 5.87
N TYR A 8 -5.05 -1.56 5.43
CA TYR A 8 -5.20 -0.13 5.72
C TYR A 8 -5.33 0.14 7.23
N ASP A 9 -6.05 -0.71 7.96
CA ASP A 9 -6.22 -0.58 9.41
C ASP A 9 -4.86 -0.77 10.11
N ALA A 10 -4.09 -1.81 9.76
CA ALA A 10 -2.75 -2.05 10.32
C ALA A 10 -1.77 -0.90 10.00
N LEU A 11 -1.75 -0.41 8.75
CA LEU A 11 -0.93 0.74 8.36
C LEU A 11 -1.35 2.01 9.11
N SER A 12 -2.65 2.20 9.34
CA SER A 12 -3.18 3.35 10.07
C SER A 12 -2.79 3.30 11.55
N ASP A 13 -2.79 2.11 12.16
CA ASP A 13 -2.35 1.92 13.55
C ASP A 13 -0.85 2.17 13.71
N MET A 14 -0.04 1.81 12.71
CA MET A 14 1.43 2.01 12.73
C MET A 14 1.85 3.46 12.45
N LEU A 15 1.23 4.12 11.47
CA LEU A 15 1.63 5.45 10.98
C LEU A 15 0.78 6.59 11.52
N GLY A 16 -0.42 6.29 12.01
CA GLY A 16 -1.48 7.26 12.28
C GLY A 16 -2.28 7.60 11.02
N SER A 17 -3.59 7.77 11.19
CA SER A 17 -4.55 7.95 10.09
C SER A 17 -4.27 9.17 9.21
N ALA A 18 -3.88 10.30 9.80
CA ALA A 18 -3.56 11.53 9.05
C ALA A 18 -2.32 11.37 8.17
N GLN A 19 -1.29 10.71 8.70
CA GLN A 19 -0.04 10.47 7.99
C GLN A 19 -0.22 9.45 6.86
N LEU A 20 -0.91 8.34 7.14
CA LEU A 20 -1.24 7.34 6.12
C LEU A 20 -2.05 7.97 4.98
N LYS A 21 -3.07 8.77 5.29
CA LYS A 21 -3.85 9.46 4.27
C LYS A 21 -2.96 10.34 3.37
N ARG A 22 -2.07 11.13 3.97
CA ARG A 22 -1.13 11.96 3.20
C ARG A 22 -0.24 11.11 2.28
N TYR A 23 0.28 9.99 2.78
CA TYR A 23 1.13 9.10 1.97
C TYR A 23 0.38 8.39 0.84
N LEU A 24 -0.87 8.03 1.04
CA LEU A 24 -1.71 7.50 -0.04
C LEU A 24 -1.99 8.59 -1.10
N ASP A 25 -2.32 9.81 -0.68
CA ASP A 25 -2.58 10.94 -1.58
C ASP A 25 -1.31 11.35 -2.37
N GLU A 26 -0.13 11.27 -1.73
CA GLU A 26 1.18 11.56 -2.35
C GLU A 26 1.76 10.38 -3.16
N ASN A 27 1.07 9.22 -3.21
CA ASN A 27 1.55 7.96 -3.81
C ASN A 27 2.89 7.44 -3.23
N VAL A 28 3.19 7.80 -1.98
CA VAL A 28 4.34 7.25 -1.22
C VAL A 28 4.04 5.82 -0.79
N VAL A 29 2.78 5.55 -0.43
CA VAL A 29 2.28 4.20 -0.14
C VAL A 29 1.24 3.86 -1.20
N GLU A 30 1.37 2.68 -1.80
CA GLU A 30 0.41 2.15 -2.75
C GLU A 30 0.00 0.74 -2.31
N VAL A 31 -1.31 0.48 -2.24
CA VAL A 31 -1.85 -0.86 -2.00
C VAL A 31 -2.65 -1.24 -3.23
N ALA A 32 -2.13 -2.20 -3.98
CA ALA A 32 -2.69 -2.60 -5.27
C ALA A 32 -2.60 -4.11 -5.48
N PRO A 33 -3.51 -4.71 -6.28
CA PRO A 33 -3.43 -6.12 -6.64
C PRO A 33 -2.13 -6.44 -7.40
N LEU A 34 -1.60 -7.65 -7.22
CA LEU A 34 -0.37 -8.10 -7.88
C LEU A 34 -0.40 -7.95 -9.40
N ALA A 35 -1.56 -8.14 -10.02
CA ALA A 35 -1.74 -7.97 -11.47
C ALA A 35 -1.35 -6.57 -11.98
N TYR A 36 -1.45 -5.53 -11.14
CA TYR A 36 -1.08 -4.15 -11.48
C TYR A 36 0.43 -3.92 -11.50
N MET A 37 1.22 -4.86 -10.96
CA MET A 37 2.69 -4.76 -10.95
C MET A 37 3.32 -5.25 -12.26
N ARG A 38 2.58 -5.99 -13.10
CA ARG A 38 3.10 -6.54 -14.35
C ARG A 38 3.55 -5.41 -15.30
N GLY A 39 4.83 -5.43 -15.67
CA GLY A 39 5.40 -4.45 -16.60
C GLY A 39 5.77 -3.10 -15.98
N ARG A 40 5.59 -2.92 -14.66
CA ARG A 40 6.12 -1.75 -13.95
C ARG A 40 7.60 -1.95 -13.65
N THR A 41 8.36 -0.86 -13.74
CA THR A 41 9.71 -0.78 -13.16
C THR A 41 9.59 -0.01 -11.86
N LEU A 42 9.89 -0.66 -10.75
CA LEU A 42 9.81 -0.07 -9.40
C LEU A 42 11.21 0.32 -8.94
N ASN A 43 11.59 1.56 -9.23
CA ASN A 43 12.87 2.12 -8.78
C ASN A 43 12.71 2.72 -7.38
N ASP A 44 13.74 2.59 -6.54
CA ASP A 44 13.79 3.16 -5.19
C ASP A 44 12.55 2.85 -4.33
N ALA A 45 12.01 1.65 -4.48
CA ALA A 45 10.79 1.20 -3.81
C ALA A 45 11.04 -0.02 -2.93
N PHE A 46 10.34 -0.08 -1.80
CA PHE A 46 10.15 -1.32 -1.05
C PHE A 46 8.81 -1.93 -1.42
N VAL A 47 8.81 -3.23 -1.74
CA VAL A 47 7.60 -3.97 -2.11
C VAL A 47 7.40 -5.08 -1.11
N ILE A 48 6.22 -5.11 -0.49
CA ILE A 48 5.78 -6.21 0.38
C ILE A 48 4.70 -6.95 -0.39
N LEU A 49 4.95 -8.23 -0.62
CA LEU A 49 4.05 -9.15 -1.32
C LEU A 49 3.58 -10.19 -0.33
N ASP A 50 2.27 -10.40 -0.29
CA ASP A 50 1.65 -11.50 0.45
C ASP A 50 1.02 -12.45 -0.57
N GLU A 51 1.28 -13.75 -0.42
CA GLU A 51 0.62 -14.78 -1.21
C GLU A 51 -0.64 -15.24 -0.47
N ALA A 52 -1.77 -15.22 -1.18
CA ALA A 52 -3.00 -15.89 -0.74
C ALA A 52 -3.09 -17.28 -1.38
#